data_AF-A0A523D4U3-F1
#
_entry.id   AF-A0A523D4U3-F1
#
_cell.length_a   1.000
_cell.length_b   1.000
_cell.length_c   1.000
_cell.angle_alpha   90.00
_cell.angle_beta   90.00
_cell.angle_gamma   90.00
#
_symmetry.space_group_name_H-M   'P 1'
#
loop_
_entity.id
_entity.type
_entity.pdbx_description
1 polymer ?
#
loop_
_entity_poly.entity_id
_entity_poly.type
_entity_poly.pdbx_seq_one_letter_code
_entity_poly.pdbx_strand_id
1 'polypeptide(L)' 'MAARRKRTARKRGVKEPYRVLVTGGCGFIGSNLIRYLLRHRSGWEVVNLDLLTYAG' A
#
# COMPACT_ATOMS: atom_id res chain seq x y z
N MET A 1 3.12 -28.34 2.86
CA MET A 1 3.86 -27.41 1.96
C MET A 1 3.12 -26.08 1.92
N ALA A 2 3.48 -25.12 2.77
CA ALA A 2 3.10 -23.72 2.62
C ALA A 2 4.25 -22.89 3.22
N ALA A 3 4.99 -22.20 2.35
CA ALA A 3 6.18 -21.47 2.72
C ALA A 3 5.80 -20.30 3.65
N ARG A 4 6.03 -20.47 4.95
CA ARG A 4 6.01 -19.39 5.94
C ARG A 4 7.04 -18.35 5.50
N ARG A 5 6.55 -17.29 4.83
CA ARG A 5 7.38 -16.25 4.23
C ARG A 5 8.28 -15.67 5.33
N LYS A 6 9.59 -15.96 5.22
CA LYS A 6 10.61 -15.44 6.12
C LYS A 6 10.46 -13.91 6.12
N ARG A 7 10.06 -13.32 7.25
CA ARG A 7 10.22 -11.88 7.49
C ARG A 7 11.73 -11.64 7.54
N THR A 8 12.33 -11.38 6.39
CA THR A 8 13.73 -11.00 6.27
C THR A 8 13.96 -9.76 7.11
N ALA A 9 14.87 -9.86 8.08
CA ALA A 9 15.29 -8.74 8.91
C ALA A 9 15.81 -7.63 7.99
N ARG A 10 15.13 -6.48 7.99
CA ARG A 10 15.48 -5.32 7.18
C ARG A 10 16.84 -4.78 7.67
N LYS A 11 17.87 -4.84 6.83
CA LYS A 11 19.18 -4.22 7.10
C LYS A 11 18.96 -2.73 7.39
N ARG A 12 19.35 -2.27 8.58
CA ARG A 12 19.32 -0.85 8.99
C ARG A 12 20.46 -0.14 8.26
N GLY A 13 20.18 0.55 7.16
CA GLY A 13 21.21 1.28 6.40
C GLY A 13 20.67 2.34 5.44
N VAL A 14 19.45 2.18 4.92
CA VAL A 14 18.70 3.23 4.22
C VAL A 14 17.23 3.07 4.65
N LYS A 15 16.52 4.16 4.93
CA LYS A 15 15.10 4.09 5.30
C LYS A 15 14.30 3.81 4.01
N GLU A 16 14.34 2.57 3.52
CA GLU A 16 13.48 2.12 2.41
C GLU A 16 12.05 2.69 2.55
N PRO A 17 11.46 3.19 1.46
CA PRO A 17 10.12 3.72 1.51
C PRO A 17 9.16 2.64 2.04
N TYR A 18 8.25 3.02 2.93
CA TYR A 18 7.23 2.09 3.40
C TYR A 18 6.24 1.85 2.26
N ARG A 19 6.16 0.60 1.79
CA ARG A 19 5.23 0.19 0.72
C ARG A 19 3.91 -0.27 1.30
N VAL A 20 2.81 0.31 0.81
CA VAL A 20 1.44 -0.06 1.19
C VAL A 20 0.63 -0.43 -0.05
N LEU A 21 -0.02 -1.60 0.02
CA LEU A 21 -0.99 -2.05 -0.98
C LEU A 21 -2.39 -1.62 -0.52
N VAL A 22 -3.10 -0.88 -1.35
CA VAL A 22 -4.50 -0.49 -1.15
C VAL A 22 -5.34 -1.23 -2.18
N THR A 23 -6.36 -1.95 -1.73
CA THR A 23 -7.35 -2.56 -2.61
C THR A 23 -8.63 -1.71 -2.66
N GLY A 24 -9.31 -1.66 -3.80
CA GLY A 24 -10.53 -0.85 -3.93
C GLY A 24 -10.24 0.66 -3.84
N GLY A 25 -9.05 1.09 -4.26
CA GLY A 25 -8.59 2.48 -4.18
C GLY A 25 -9.37 3.47 -5.05
N CYS A 26 -10.18 3.00 -5.99
CA CYS A 26 -11.09 3.82 -6.77
C CYS A 26 -12.47 3.98 -6.12
N GLY A 27 -12.77 3.22 -5.06
CA GLY A 27 -14.00 3.35 -4.27
C GLY A 27 -13.99 4.56 -3.32
N PHE A 28 -15.12 4.78 -2.63
CA PHE A 28 -15.29 5.91 -1.70
C PHE A 28 -14.22 5.94 -0.59
N ILE A 29 -14.03 4.81 0.11
CA ILE A 29 -13.07 4.73 1.22
C ILE A 29 -11.63 4.71 0.69
N GLY A 30 -11.36 3.88 -0.31
CA GLY A 30 -10.01 3.70 -0.87
C GLY A 30 -9.42 4.99 -1.44
N SER A 31 -10.21 5.75 -2.20
CA SER A 31 -9.75 7.00 -2.81
C SER A 31 -9.44 8.09 -1.78
N ASN A 32 -10.22 8.16 -0.69
CA ASN A 32 -9.93 9.08 0.41
C ASN A 32 -8.70 8.64 1.20
N LEU A 33 -8.54 7.34 1.45
CA LEU A 33 -7.37 6.79 2.12
C LEU A 33 -6.09 7.05 1.32
N ILE A 34 -6.06 6.79 0.01
CA ILE A 34 -4.90 7.07 -0.86
C ILE A 34 -4.52 8.55 -0.77
N ARG A 35 -5.50 9.46 -0.92
CA ARG A 35 -5.28 10.91 -0.81
C ARG A 35 -4.75 11.31 0.57
N TYR A 36 -5.25 10.69 1.64
CA TYR A 36 -4.75 10.93 2.99
C TYR A 36 -3.30 10.46 3.15
N LEU A 37 -2.97 9.25 2.70
CA LEU A 37 -1.63 8.67 2.79
C LEU A 37 -0.60 9.51 2.03
N LEU A 38 -0.91 9.89 0.79
CA LEU A 38 -0.01 10.72 -0.03
C LEU A 38 0.27 12.09 0.61
N ARG A 39 -0.69 12.66 1.36
CA ARG A 39 -0.51 13.95 2.05
C ARG A 39 0.27 13.85 3.36
N HIS A 40 0.08 12.78 4.14
CA HIS A 40 0.57 12.71 5.52
C HIS A 40 1.73 11.75 5.74
N ARG A 41 2.05 10.90 4.75
CA ARG A 41 3.09 9.88 4.86
C ARG A 41 4.12 10.07 3.76
N SER A 42 4.91 11.12 3.89
CA SER A 42 6.03 11.39 2.99
C SER A 42 7.00 10.20 2.97
N GLY A 43 7.46 9.83 1.79
CA GLY A 43 8.33 8.68 1.58
C GLY A 43 7.64 7.31 1.69
N TRP A 44 6.30 7.27 1.76
CA TRP A 44 5.56 6.02 1.55
C TRP A 44 5.23 5.85 0.07
N GLU A 45 5.30 4.61 -0.39
CA GLU A 45 4.90 4.22 -1.74
C GLU A 45 3.55 3.50 -1.66
N VAL A 46 2.56 4.03 -2.37
CA VAL A 46 1.20 3.50 -2.40
C VAL A 46 1.00 2.74 -3.71
N VAL A 47 0.69 1.46 -3.61
CA VAL A 47 0.29 0.61 -4.73
C VAL A 47 -1.22 0.41 -4.67
N ASN A 48 -1.95 0.91 -5.67
CA ASN A 48 -3.39 0.70 -5.76
C ASN A 48 -3.70 -0.51 -6.63
N LEU A 49 -4.47 -1.47 -6.10
CA LEU A 49 -5.05 -2.57 -6.85
C LEU A 49 -6.57 -2.43 -6.83
N ASP A 50 -7.16 -2.16 -7.98
CA ASP A 50 -8.61 -2.07 -8.10
C ASP A 50 -9.07 -2.92 -9.28
N LEU A 51 -10.22 -3.57 -9.13
CA LEU A 51 -10.81 -4.38 -10.18
C LEU A 51 -11.46 -3.48 -11.25
N LEU A 52 -11.76 -2.21 -10.92
CA LEU A 52 -12.40 -1.22 -11.80
C LEU A 52 -13.74 -1.66 -12.42
N THR A 53 -14.31 -2.78 -11.93
CA THR A 53 -15.63 -3.29 -12.33
C THR A 53 -16.71 -3.01 -11.29
N TYR A 54 -16.33 -2.52 -10.10
CA TYR A 54 -17.30 -2.00 -9.14
C TYR A 54 -17.73 -0.61 -9.62
N ALA A 55 -18.77 -0.60 -10.46
CA ALA A 55 -19.56 0.59 -10.73
C ALA A 55 -20.08 1.12 -9.39
N GLY A 56 -19.77 2.39 -9.08
CA GLY A 56 -20.50 3.10 -8.04
C GLY A 56 -21.99 3.13 -8.34
#